data_AF-A0A7V7D8W6-F1
#
_entry.id   AF-A0A7V7D8W6-F1
#
_cell.length_a   1.000
_cell.length_b   1.000
_cell.length_c   1.000
_cell.angle_alpha   90.00
_cell.angle_beta   90.00
_cell.angle_gamma   90.00
#
_symmetry.space_group_name_H-M   'P 1'
#
loop_
_entity.id
_entity.type
_entity.pdbx_description
1 polymer ?
#
loop_
_entity_poly.entity_id
_entity_poly.type
_entity_poly.pdbx_seq_one_letter_code
_entity_poly.pdbx_strand_id
1 'polypeptide(L)' 'MVPQNTVPVDDAAAAKKIISLMDGFEDHDDVQNTYANFDIPDEILSETGNN' A
#
# COMPACT_ATOMS: atom_id res chain seq x y z
N MET A 1 11.23 3.45 9.77
CA MET A 1 12.29 3.55 8.74
C MET A 1 11.72 4.37 7.58
N VAL A 2 12.45 5.34 7.03
CA VAL A 2 11.99 6.12 5.87
C VAL A 2 12.80 5.69 4.64
N PRO A 3 12.16 5.22 3.57
CA PRO A 3 12.86 4.83 2.36
C PRO A 3 13.48 6.06 1.67
N GLN A 4 14.66 5.87 1.07
CA GLN A 4 15.36 6.96 0.36
C GLN A 4 14.81 7.22 -1.05
N ASN A 5 14.10 6.24 -1.62
CA ASN A 5 13.49 6.31 -2.95
C ASN A 5 12.09 5.70 -2.88
N THR A 6 11.16 6.29 -3.63
CA THR A 6 9.79 5.77 -3.79
C THR A 6 9.59 5.12 -5.16
N VAL A 7 8.61 4.22 -5.25
CA VAL A 7 8.19 3.55 -6.48
C VAL A 7 6.73 3.94 -6.75
N PRO A 8 6.43 4.68 -7.83
CA PRO A 8 5.07 5.05 -8.15
C PRO A 8 4.26 3.81 -8.56
N VAL A 9 3.00 3.78 -8.12
CA VAL A 9 2.02 2.75 -8.47
C VAL A 9 0.82 3.43 -9.11
N ASP A 10 0.82 3.43 -10.44
CA ASP A 10 -0.19 4.14 -11.25
C ASP A 10 -1.33 3.22 -11.72
N ASP A 11 -1.34 1.95 -11.29
CA ASP A 11 -2.35 0.96 -11.63
C ASP A 11 -3.26 0.66 -10.42
N ALA A 12 -4.56 0.90 -10.57
CA ALA A 12 -5.54 0.72 -9.50
C ALA A 12 -5.67 -0.73 -9.02
N ALA A 13 -5.52 -1.70 -9.93
CA ALA A 13 -5.59 -3.11 -9.55
C ALA A 13 -4.35 -3.54 -8.73
N ALA A 14 -3.18 -3.03 -9.06
CA ALA A 14 -1.95 -3.22 -8.31
C ALA A 14 -2.01 -2.51 -6.96
N ALA A 15 -2.44 -1.25 -6.92
CA ALA A 15 -2.63 -0.48 -5.69
C ALA A 15 -3.55 -1.21 -4.72
N LYS A 16 -4.72 -1.69 -5.19
CA LYS A 16 -5.67 -2.46 -4.36
C LYS A 16 -5.03 -3.72 -3.77
N LYS A 17 -4.29 -4.49 -4.57
CA LYS A 17 -3.60 -5.70 -4.09
C LYS A 17 -2.54 -5.39 -3.04
N ILE A 18 -1.78 -4.31 -3.24
CA ILE A 18 -0.74 -3.87 -2.31
C ILE A 18 -1.35 -3.42 -0.99
N ILE A 19 -2.44 -2.66 -1.03
CA ILE A 19 -3.16 -2.22 0.17
C ILE A 19 -3.69 -3.42 0.95
N SER A 20 -4.41 -4.34 0.30
CA SER A 20 -4.92 -5.55 0.97
C SER A 20 -3.81 -6.44 1.53
N LEU A 21 -2.64 -6.47 0.89
CA LEU A 21 -1.48 -7.19 1.41
C LEU A 21 -0.91 -6.52 2.66
N MET A 22 -0.81 -5.18 2.65
CA MET A 22 -0.34 -4.41 3.79
C MET A 22 -1.27 -4.57 5.00
N ASP A 23 -2.59 -4.46 4.78
CA ASP A 23 -3.59 -4.71 5.82
C ASP A 23 -3.43 -6.11 6.45
N GLY A 24 -3.22 -7.14 5.61
CA GLY A 24 -3.02 -8.51 6.10
C GLY A 24 -1.72 -8.70 6.89
N PHE A 25 -0.69 -7.90 6.65
CA PHE A 25 0.52 -7.90 7.47
C PHE A 25 0.33 -7.15 8.79
N GLU A 26 -0.45 -6.07 8.79
CA GLU A 26 -0.74 -5.30 10.01
C GLU A 26 -1.65 -6.06 10.99
N ASP A 27 -2.52 -6.93 10.50
CA ASP A 27 -3.43 -7.77 11.32
C ASP A 27 -2.73 -8.98 11.95
N HIS A 28 -1.47 -9.27 11.58
CA HIS A 28 -0.78 -10.47 12.03
C HIS A 28 -0.01 -10.24 13.33
N ASP A 29 -0.35 -10.97 14.40
CA ASP A 29 0.20 -10.79 15.76
C ASP A 29 1.74 -10.84 15.84
N ASP A 30 2.40 -11.67 15.01
CA ASP A 30 3.86 -11.79 14.96
C ASP A 30 4.57 -10.66 14.18
N VAL A 31 3.83 -9.82 13.44
CA VAL A 31 4.40 -8.72 12.66
C VAL A 31 4.49 -7.48 13.55
N GLN A 32 5.71 -7.00 13.76
CA GLN A 32 5.96 -5.87 14.66
C GLN A 32 5.94 -4.51 13.94
N ASN A 33 6.38 -4.46 12.68
CA ASN A 33 6.42 -3.24 11.87
C ASN A 33 6.38 -3.58 10.38
N THR A 34 5.62 -2.79 9.63
CA THR A 34 5.52 -2.91 8.17
C THR A 34 6.13 -1.67 7.53
N TYR A 35 6.89 -1.86 6.45
CA TYR A 35 7.55 -0.76 5.73
C TYR A 35 7.33 -0.91 4.24
N ALA A 36 7.10 0.21 3.58
CA ALA A 36 6.88 0.29 2.16
C ALA A 36 7.58 1.50 1.56
N ASN A 37 7.88 1.41 0.28
CA ASN A 37 8.37 2.52 -0.52
C ASN A 37 7.50 2.79 -1.75
N PHE A 38 6.30 2.23 -1.81
CA PHE A 38 5.37 2.58 -2.88
C PHE A 38 4.81 3.99 -2.64
N ASP A 39 4.49 4.66 -3.74
CA ASP A 39 3.79 5.93 -3.76
C ASP A 39 2.53 5.73 -4.62
N ILE A 40 1.36 5.83 -4.01
CA ILE A 40 0.08 5.60 -4.67
C ILE A 40 -0.60 6.97 -4.80
N PRO A 41 -0.82 7.48 -6.03
CA PRO A 41 -1.52 8.74 -6.23
C PRO A 41 -2.92 8.74 -5.60
N ASP A 42 -3.33 9.90 -5.04
CA ASP A 42 -4.66 10.06 -4.41
C ASP A 42 -5.82 9.71 -5.37
N GLU A 43 -5.65 9.97 -6.66
CA GLU A 43 -6.63 9.61 -7.70
C GLU A 43 -6.87 8.09 -7.75
N ILE A 44 -5.80 7.29 -7.63
CA ILE A 44 -5.86 5.84 -7.63
C ILE A 44 -6.43 5.32 -6.32
N LEU A 45 -6.00 5.89 -5.18
CA LEU A 45 -6.55 5.55 -3.86
C LEU A 45 -8.06 5.75 -3.81
N SER A 46 -8.54 6.87 -4.35
CA SER A 46 -9.97 7.18 -4.40
C SER A 46 -10.75 6.23 -5.32
N GLU A 47 -10.13 5.65 -6.34
CA GLU A 47 -10.74 4.60 -7.16
C GLU A 47 -10.87 3.27 -6.39
N THR A 48 -9.89 2.96 -5.53
CA THR A 48 -9.88 1.71 -4.75
C THR A 48 -10.81 1.71 -3.53
N GLY A 49 -11.14 2.87 -2.96
CA GLY A 49 -11.94 3.05 -1.74
C GLY A 49 -13.47 3.18 -1.91
N ASN A 50 -13.98 3.12 -3.15
CA ASN A 50 -15.41 3.16 -3.45
C ASN A 50 -15.95 1.74 -3.71
N ASN A 51 -16.20 0.96 -2.65
CA ASN A 51 -17.14 -0.17 -2.69
C ASN A 51 -17.71 -0.51 -1.32
#